data_AF-A0A7L0BGS9-F1
#
_entry.id   AF-A0A7L0BGS9-F1
#
_cell.length_a   1.000
_cell.length_b   1.000
_cell.length_c   1.000
_cell.angle_alpha   90.00
_cell.angle_beta   90.00
_cell.angle_gamma   90.00
#
_symmetry.space_group_name_H-M   'P 1'
#
loop_
_entity.id
_entity.type
_entity.pdbx_description
1 polymer ?
#
loop_
_entity_poly.entity_id
_entity_poly.type
_entity_poly.pdbx_seq_one_letter_code
_entity_poly.pdbx_strand_id
1 'polypeptide(L)'
;IKKKQQEVVGFLEANKIDFQQMDIAGDEDNRKWMRENVPGEKKPQNGIPLPPQIFNEERYCGDFESFFSAKEENIIYSFLGLAPPPGTK
;
A
#
# COMPACT_ATOMS: atom_id res chain seq x y z
N ILE A 1 6.46 11.50 -4.37
CA ILE A 1 6.30 10.70 -3.14
C ILE A 1 5.08 11.16 -2.32
N LYS A 2 5.02 12.40 -1.79
CA LYS A 2 3.89 12.87 -0.97
C LYS A 2 2.50 12.75 -1.64
N LYS A 3 2.38 13.16 -2.90
CA LYS A 3 1.11 13.05 -3.66
C LYS A 3 0.62 11.59 -3.79
N LYS A 4 1.55 10.65 -4.05
CA LYS A 4 1.25 9.21 -4.14
C LYS A 4 0.71 8.66 -2.80
N GLN A 5 1.31 9.05 -1.68
CA GLN A 5 0.82 8.68 -0.34
C GLN A 5 -0.58 9.25 -0.07
N GLN A 6 -0.78 10.54 -0.36
CA GLN A 6 -2.08 11.20 -0.17
C GLN A 6 -3.19 10.57 -1.01
N GLU A 7 -2.87 10.07 -2.21
CA GLU A 7 -3.85 9.40 -3.06
C GLU A 7 -4.26 8.03 -2.52
N VAL A 8 -3.31 7.24 -1.99
CA VAL A 8 -3.63 5.97 -1.31
C VAL A 8 -4.48 6.24 -0.06
N VAL A 9 -4.04 7.14 0.81
CA VAL A 9 -4.76 7.52 2.04
C VAL A 9 -6.16 8.03 1.72
N GLY A 10 -6.28 8.99 0.81
CA GLY A 10 -7.58 9.57 0.44
C GLY A 10 -8.53 8.54 -0.18
N PHE A 11 -8.02 7.54 -0.90
CA PHE A 11 -8.84 6.43 -1.37
C PHE A 11 -9.36 5.56 -0.23
N LEU A 12 -8.49 5.17 0.72
CA LEU A 12 -8.90 4.34 1.86
C LEU A 12 -9.94 5.06 2.72
N GLU A 13 -9.73 6.36 3.00
CA GLU A 13 -10.68 7.21 3.70
C GLU A 13 -12.03 7.32 2.96
N ALA A 14 -12.01 7.60 1.66
CA ALA A 14 -13.23 7.75 0.85
C ALA A 14 -14.07 6.45 0.79
N ASN A 15 -13.40 5.29 0.85
CA ASN A 15 -14.05 3.98 0.85
C ASN A 15 -14.32 3.45 2.26
N LYS A 16 -14.01 4.22 3.31
CA LYS A 16 -14.17 3.81 4.72
C LYS A 16 -13.46 2.48 5.04
N ILE A 17 -12.28 2.30 4.45
CA ILE A 17 -11.41 1.17 4.74
C ILE A 17 -10.57 1.57 5.94
N ASP A 18 -10.55 0.76 7.00
CA ASP A 18 -9.70 1.01 8.17
C ASP A 18 -8.23 0.80 7.82
N PHE A 19 -7.37 1.71 8.26
CA PHE A 19 -5.93 1.66 8.00
C PHE A 19 -5.15 2.43 9.07
N GLN A 20 -3.85 2.14 9.13
CA GLN A 20 -2.89 2.90 9.93
C GLN A 20 -1.78 3.43 9.03
N GLN A 21 -1.42 4.71 9.21
CA GLN A 21 -0.25 5.28 8.58
C GLN A 21 0.99 4.99 9.43
N MET A 22 1.88 4.16 8.92
CA MET A 22 3.19 3.90 9.52
C MET A 22 4.20 4.90 8.94
N ASP A 23 4.47 6.00 9.66
CA ASP A 23 5.48 6.96 9.22
C ASP A 23 6.86 6.30 9.23
N ILE A 24 7.65 6.49 8.16
CA ILE A 24 9.02 5.98 8.04
C ILE A 24 10.06 7.11 8.04
N ALA A 25 9.60 8.36 7.99
CA ALA A 25 10.48 9.53 7.99
C ALA A 25 10.98 9.82 9.41
N GLY A 26 10.07 9.82 10.39
CA GLY A 26 10.37 10.07 11.81
C GLY A 26 10.57 8.80 12.65
N ASP A 27 10.21 7.62 12.15
CA ASP A 27 10.30 6.35 12.88
C ASP A 27 11.21 5.36 12.13
N GLU A 28 12.32 5.02 12.79
CA GLU A 28 13.34 4.14 12.21
C GLU A 28 12.92 2.67 12.18
N ASP A 29 12.12 2.23 13.16
CA ASP A 29 11.64 0.86 13.26
C ASP A 29 10.66 0.58 12.12
N ASN A 30 9.74 1.50 11.85
CA ASN A 30 8.84 1.40 10.70
C ASN A 30 9.62 1.40 9.38
N ARG A 31 10.64 2.26 9.26
CA ARG A 31 11.48 2.34 8.06
C ARG A 31 12.23 1.04 7.82
N LYS A 32 12.79 0.44 8.87
CA LYS A 32 13.48 -0.84 8.81
C LYS A 32 12.50 -1.96 8.45
N TRP A 33 11.40 -2.06 9.19
CA TRP A 33 10.37 -3.06 8.99
C TRP A 33 9.84 -3.03 7.55
N MET A 34 9.51 -1.85 7.01
CA MET A 34 9.06 -1.71 5.62
C MET A 34 10.09 -2.27 4.63
N ARG A 35 11.37 -1.95 4.79
CA ARG A 35 12.42 -2.40 3.85
C ARG A 35 12.69 -3.90 3.94
N GLU A 36 12.51 -4.50 5.12
CA GLU A 36 12.69 -5.93 5.35
C GLU A 36 11.50 -6.74 4.81
N ASN A 37 10.27 -6.23 4.95
CA ASN A 37 9.04 -6.95 4.61
C ASN A 37 8.53 -6.71 3.17
N VAL A 38 9.10 -5.76 2.42
CA VAL A 38 8.91 -5.74 0.96
C VAL A 38 9.60 -6.99 0.35
N PRO A 39 8.89 -7.84 -0.42
CA PRO A 39 9.48 -9.02 -1.05
C PRO A 39 10.63 -8.67 -2.01
N GLY A 40 11.64 -9.53 -2.08
CA GLY A 40 12.87 -9.26 -2.86
C GLY A 40 12.61 -8.99 -4.34
N GLU A 41 11.68 -9.72 -4.95
CA GLU A 41 11.22 -9.57 -6.33
C GLU A 41 10.41 -8.29 -6.57
N LYS A 42 9.95 -7.63 -5.49
CA LYS A 42 9.23 -6.35 -5.51
C LYS A 42 10.13 -5.17 -5.11
N LYS A 43 11.37 -5.42 -4.70
CA LYS A 43 12.35 -4.36 -4.44
C LYS A 43 12.86 -3.78 -5.78
N PRO A 44 13.15 -2.47 -5.83
CA PRO A 44 13.79 -1.89 -7.00
C PRO A 44 15.17 -2.53 -7.22
N GLN A 45 15.54 -2.78 -8.49
CA GLN A 45 16.85 -3.36 -8.86
C GLN A 45 18.02 -2.55 -8.29
N ASN A 46 17.89 -1.23 -8.28
CA ASN A 46 18.86 -0.30 -7.71
C ASN A 46 18.15 0.60 -6.69
N GLY A 47 18.45 0.40 -5.41
CA GLY A 47 17.99 1.28 -4.32
C GLY A 47 17.11 0.60 -3.29
N ILE A 48 16.26 1.39 -2.63
CA ILE A 48 15.38 0.95 -1.55
C ILE A 48 13.91 1.14 -1.96
N PRO A 49 12.98 0.32 -1.45
CA PRO A 49 11.56 0.60 -1.63
C PRO A 49 11.21 1.99 -1.07
N LEU A 50 10.41 2.74 -1.82
CA LEU A 50 9.97 4.10 -1.47
C LEU A 50 8.47 4.10 -1.16
N PRO A 51 8.00 4.94 -0.23
CA PRO A 51 6.59 4.99 0.13
C PRO A 51 5.73 5.62 -0.99
N PRO A 52 4.43 5.30 -1.06
CA PRO A 52 3.71 4.38 -0.17
C PRO A 52 4.04 2.91 -0.45
N GLN A 53 4.06 2.10 0.61
CA GLN A 53 4.13 0.64 0.57
C GLN A 53 2.94 0.13 1.37
N ILE A 54 2.10 -0.70 0.75
CA ILE A 54 0.80 -1.09 1.31
C ILE A 54 0.90 -2.53 1.79
N PHE A 55 0.51 -2.72 3.04
CA PHE A 55 0.42 -4.00 3.69
C PHE A 55 -0.99 -4.18 4.24
N ASN A 56 -1.47 -5.41 4.19
CA ASN A 56 -2.61 -5.83 4.98
C ASN A 56 -2.04 -6.68 6.12
N GLU A 57 -1.99 -6.10 7.32
CA GLU A 57 -1.22 -6.63 8.45
C GLU A 57 0.25 -6.86 8.03
N GLU A 58 0.73 -8.11 8.06
CA GLU A 58 2.09 -8.48 7.66
C GLU A 58 2.21 -8.84 6.17
N ARG A 59 1.07 -8.98 5.46
CA ARG A 59 1.06 -9.38 4.06
C ARG A 59 1.30 -8.17 3.15
N TYR A 60 2.40 -8.21 2.39
CA TYR A 60 2.65 -7.20 1.37
C TYR A 60 1.59 -7.24 0.25
N CYS A 61 0.90 -6.12 0.05
CA CYS A 61 -0.06 -5.95 -1.03
C CYS A 61 0.64 -5.39 -2.29
N GLY A 62 1.40 -4.31 -2.13
CA GLY A 62 2.09 -3.67 -3.23
C GLY A 62 2.52 -2.24 -2.95
N ASP A 63 3.17 -1.64 -3.94
CA ASP A 63 3.53 -0.23 -3.96
C ASP A 63 2.41 0.62 -4.60
N PHE A 64 2.71 1.90 -4.83
CA PHE A 64 1.76 2.81 -5.49
C PHE A 64 1.33 2.34 -6.89
N GLU A 65 2.26 1.85 -7.71
CA GLU A 65 1.94 1.46 -9.09
C GLU A 65 1.00 0.24 -9.09
N SER A 66 1.27 -0.73 -8.20
CA SER A 66 0.42 -1.89 -8.01
C SER A 66 -0.99 -1.50 -7.53
N PHE A 67 -1.07 -0.55 -6.58
CA PHE A 67 -2.34 0.00 -6.12
C PHE A 67 -3.11 0.72 -7.24
N PHE A 68 -2.41 1.51 -8.06
CA PHE A 68 -3.01 2.23 -9.17
C PHE A 68 -3.55 1.28 -10.25
N SER A 69 -2.76 0.30 -10.68
CA SER A 69 -3.20 -0.75 -11.62
C SER A 69 -4.40 -1.53 -11.07
N ALA A 70 -4.36 -1.92 -9.79
CA ALA A 70 -5.50 -2.61 -9.17
C ALA A 70 -6.78 -1.76 -9.14
N LYS A 71 -6.65 -0.44 -9.00
CA LYS A 71 -7.76 0.50 -9.07
C LYS A 71 -8.32 0.62 -10.49
N GLU A 72 -7.46 0.71 -11.52
CA GLU A 72 -7.88 0.76 -12.93
C GLU A 72 -8.56 -0.55 -13.38
N GLU A 73 -8.08 -1.68 -12.87
CA GLU A 73 -8.62 -3.01 -13.16
C GLU A 73 -9.84 -3.37 -12.30
N ASN A 74 -10.31 -2.49 -11.42
CA ASN A 74 -11.41 -2.73 -10.46
C ASN A 74 -11.19 -3.93 -9.52
N ILE A 75 -9.93 -4.32 -9.28
CA ILE A 75 -9.55 -5.42 -8.36
C ILE A 75 -8.99 -4.89 -7.03
N ILE A 76 -9.24 -3.63 -6.70
CA ILE A 76 -8.60 -2.94 -5.57
C ILE A 76 -8.86 -3.61 -4.21
N TYR A 77 -10.07 -4.12 -3.97
CA TYR A 77 -10.36 -4.84 -2.72
C TYR A 77 -9.57 -6.15 -2.64
N SER A 78 -9.48 -6.92 -3.73
CA SER A 78 -8.65 -8.12 -3.81
C SER A 78 -7.16 -7.82 -3.62
N PHE A 79 -6.67 -6.72 -4.21
CA PHE A 79 -5.31 -6.22 -4.01
C PHE A 79 -5.04 -5.93 -2.52
N LEU A 80 -5.97 -5.25 -1.85
CA LEU A 80 -5.90 -4.99 -0.41
C LEU A 80 -6.12 -6.26 0.44
N GLY A 81 -6.55 -7.38 -0.15
CA GLY A 81 -6.86 -8.60 0.59
C GLY A 81 -8.17 -8.51 1.38
N LEU A 82 -9.09 -7.68 0.91
CA LEU A 82 -10.39 -7.41 1.53
C LEU A 82 -11.51 -7.98 0.65
N ALA A 83 -12.64 -8.30 1.27
CA ALA A 83 -13.86 -8.55 0.53
C ALA A 83 -14.42 -7.22 -0.03
N PRO A 84 -14.89 -7.19 -1.28
CA PRO A 84 -15.55 -6.01 -1.81
C PRO A 84 -16.85 -5.72 -1.03
N PRO A 85 -17.26 -4.45 -0.90
CA PRO A 85 -18.48 -4.10 -0.21
C PRO A 85 -19.71 -4.70 -0.93
N PRO A 86 -20.79 -5.00 -0.19
CA PRO A 86 -22.03 -5.48 -0.80
C PRO A 86 -22.53 -4.51 -1.88
N GLY A 87 -22.76 -5.02 -3.08
CA GLY A 87 -23.27 -4.23 -4.22
C GLY A 87 -22.20 -3.62 -5.12
N THR A 88 -20.91 -3.83 -4.85
CA THR A 88 -19.84 -3.57 -5.81
C THR A 88 -19.84 -4.69 -6.86
N LYS A 89 -20.07 -4.34 -8.13
CA LYS A 89 -19.99 -5.24 -9.29
C LYS A 89 -18.57 -5.30 -9.83
#